data_AF-A0AAU6HEW2-F1
#
_entry.id   AF-A0AAU6HEW2-F1
#
_cell.length_a   1.000
_cell.length_b   1.000
_cell.length_c   1.000
_cell.angle_alpha   90.00
_cell.angle_beta   90.00
_cell.angle_gamma   90.00
#
_symmetry.space_group_name_H-M   'P 1'
#
loop_
_entity.id
_entity.type
_entity.pdbx_description
1 polymer ?
#
loop_
_entity_poly.entity_id
_entity_poly.type
_entity_poly.pdbx_seq_one_letter_code
_entity_poly.pdbx_strand_id
1 'polypeptide(L)'
;MALTIDWAEHDSLTPREQYDQAGAIIDEAKAAAAARRARIAHDLMQENGAQEAASLLGISDKRVYQLAARYRDSQPVVASRIPGRAVHSYDLLDDVVEQTSMERGEAHESIHALLDQLIADDGEDAVVLHRQPIRPELLKSNPGQVDVYYWLTIRQETAELIREALAAGSATD
;
A
#
# COMPACT_ATOMS: atom_id res chain seq x y z
N MET A 1 6.05 -15.27 13.93
CA MET A 1 7.48 -14.99 13.71
C MET A 1 8.11 -14.67 15.06
N ALA A 2 9.10 -15.43 15.51
CA ALA A 2 9.91 -15.04 16.66
C ALA A 2 10.93 -14.01 16.18
N LEU A 3 11.02 -12.86 16.85
CA LEU A 3 12.07 -11.88 16.56
C LEU A 3 13.41 -12.53 16.95
N THR A 4 14.19 -12.91 15.95
CA THR A 4 15.53 -13.49 16.15
C THR A 4 16.52 -12.39 15.85
N ILE A 5 17.19 -11.88 16.89
CA ILE A 5 18.22 -10.86 16.76
C ILE A 5 19.57 -11.56 16.81
N ASP A 6 20.37 -11.43 15.75
CA ASP A 6 21.76 -11.85 15.77
C ASP A 6 22.63 -10.72 16.35
N TRP A 7 23.03 -10.89 17.61
CA TRP A 7 23.87 -9.91 18.29
C TRP A 7 25.34 -9.99 17.87
N ALA A 8 25.76 -11.03 17.13
CA ALA A 8 27.16 -11.17 16.72
C ALA A 8 27.61 -10.04 15.77
N GLU A 9 26.69 -9.47 14.99
CA GLU A 9 26.96 -8.31 14.12
C GLU A 9 27.24 -7.03 14.92
N HIS A 10 26.85 -6.99 16.20
CA HIS A 10 27.04 -5.83 17.07
C HIS A 10 28.40 -5.84 17.77
N ASP A 11 29.07 -7.00 17.87
CA ASP A 11 30.31 -7.16 18.63
C ASP A 11 31.48 -6.36 18.04
N SER A 12 31.43 -6.02 16.74
CA SER A 12 32.43 -5.18 16.07
C SER A 12 32.21 -3.67 16.23
N LEU A 13 31.08 -3.25 16.82
CA LEU A 13 30.70 -1.84 16.93
C LEU A 13 31.20 -1.21 18.23
N THR A 14 31.34 0.12 18.25
CA THR A 14 31.58 0.83 19.51
C THR A 14 30.37 0.74 20.44
N PRO A 15 30.53 0.91 21.77
CA PRO A 15 29.40 0.87 22.71
C PRO A 15 28.27 1.84 22.37
N ARG A 16 28.58 2.99 21.75
CA ARG A 16 27.58 3.95 21.31
C ARG A 16 26.78 3.44 20.12
N GLU A 17 27.45 2.88 19.12
CA GLU A 17 26.81 2.30 17.94
C GLU A 17 25.99 1.05 18.29
N GLN A 18 26.48 0.22 19.22
CA GLN A 18 25.71 -0.92 19.75
C GLN A 18 24.41 -0.45 20.41
N TYR A 19 24.46 0.62 21.22
CA TYR A 19 23.27 1.20 21.85
C TYR A 19 22.28 1.73 20.80
N ASP A 20 22.78 2.46 19.79
CA ASP A 20 21.95 3.04 18.74
C ASP A 20 21.31 1.95 17.87
N GLN A 21 22.03 0.89 17.51
CA GLN A 21 21.47 -0.25 16.77
C GLN A 21 20.43 -1.03 17.60
N ALA A 22 20.69 -1.28 18.89
CA ALA A 22 19.71 -1.92 19.75
C ALA A 22 18.42 -1.08 19.86
N GLY A 23 18.54 0.25 19.92
CA GLY A 23 17.41 1.18 19.85
C GLY A 23 16.63 1.06 18.54
N ALA A 24 17.33 1.03 17.40
CA ALA A 24 16.72 0.89 16.09
C ALA A 24 15.90 -0.42 15.96
N ILE A 25 16.45 -1.55 16.43
CA ILE A 25 15.74 -2.84 16.41
C ILE A 25 14.45 -2.77 17.24
N ILE A 26 14.49 -2.16 18.42
CA ILE A 26 13.30 -1.99 19.28
C ILE A 26 12.25 -1.15 18.57
N ASP A 27 12.66 -0.06 17.92
CA ASP A 27 11.76 0.86 17.25
C ASP A 27 11.13 0.23 16.00
N GLU A 28 11.91 -0.55 15.23
CA GLU A 28 11.41 -1.36 14.12
C GLU A 28 10.39 -2.39 14.61
N ALA A 29 10.70 -3.13 15.67
CA ALA A 29 9.78 -4.13 16.23
C ALA A 29 8.47 -3.48 16.71
N LYS A 30 8.54 -2.30 17.34
CA LYS A 30 7.35 -1.52 17.72
C LYS A 30 6.56 -1.04 16.51
N ALA A 31 7.23 -0.57 15.46
CA ALA A 31 6.59 -0.13 14.23
C ALA A 31 5.86 -1.29 13.54
N ALA A 32 6.51 -2.45 13.40
CA ALA A 32 5.92 -3.66 12.84
C ALA A 32 4.70 -4.13 13.65
N ALA A 33 4.81 -4.17 14.98
CA ALA A 33 3.69 -4.51 15.85
C ALA A 33 2.51 -3.51 15.72
N ALA A 34 2.81 -2.22 15.61
CA ALA A 34 1.80 -1.18 15.40
C ALA A 34 1.10 -1.33 14.04
N ALA A 35 1.85 -1.60 12.97
CA ALA A 35 1.31 -1.87 11.64
C ALA A 35 0.40 -3.10 11.64
N ARG A 36 0.83 -4.20 12.29
CA ARG A 36 0.03 -5.42 12.41
C ARG A 36 -1.29 -5.17 13.15
N ARG A 37 -1.25 -4.41 14.25
CA ARG A 37 -2.47 -4.02 14.98
C ARG A 37 -3.42 -3.18 14.14
N ALA A 38 -2.87 -2.26 13.35
CA ALA A 38 -3.64 -1.41 12.45
C ALA A 38 -4.35 -2.24 11.38
N ARG A 39 -3.64 -3.19 10.76
CA ARG A 39 -4.22 -4.14 9.79
C ARG A 39 -5.34 -4.97 10.40
N ILE A 40 -5.12 -5.60 11.56
CA ILE A 40 -6.16 -6.40 12.24
C ILE A 40 -7.42 -5.57 12.50
N ALA A 41 -7.26 -4.34 13.00
CA ALA A 41 -8.39 -3.46 13.24
C ALA A 41 -9.12 -3.06 11.94
N HIS A 42 -8.37 -2.83 10.86
CA HIS A 42 -8.95 -2.58 9.55
C HIS A 42 -9.77 -3.78 9.05
N ASP A 43 -9.17 -4.97 9.01
CA ASP A 43 -9.81 -6.16 8.46
C ASP A 43 -11.07 -6.55 9.27
N LEU A 44 -11.00 -6.53 10.61
CA LEU A 44 -12.17 -6.77 11.46
C LEU A 44 -13.29 -5.73 11.26
N MET A 45 -12.92 -4.46 11.02
CA MET A 45 -13.89 -3.39 10.78
C MET A 45 -14.60 -3.58 9.43
N GLN A 46 -13.90 -4.04 8.39
CA GLN A 46 -14.52 -4.33 7.10
C GLN A 46 -15.48 -5.52 7.20
N GLU A 47 -15.09 -6.57 7.91
CA GLU A 47 -15.87 -7.80 8.04
C GLU A 47 -17.13 -7.62 8.93
N ASN A 48 -16.98 -6.92 10.06
CA ASN A 48 -17.98 -6.95 11.13
C ASN A 48 -18.54 -5.56 11.48
N GLY A 49 -17.99 -4.50 10.89
CA GLY A 49 -18.24 -3.11 11.31
C GLY A 49 -17.47 -2.72 12.58
N ALA A 50 -17.37 -1.42 12.83
CA ALA A 50 -16.51 -0.86 13.88
C ALA A 50 -16.94 -1.25 15.30
N GLN A 51 -18.23 -1.43 15.57
CA GLN A 51 -18.74 -1.75 16.90
C GLN A 51 -18.39 -3.19 17.31
N GLU A 52 -18.56 -4.15 16.40
CA GLU A 52 -18.22 -5.54 16.68
C GLU A 52 -16.70 -5.74 16.75
N ALA A 53 -15.95 -5.10 15.83
CA ALA A 53 -14.49 -5.09 15.89
C ALA A 53 -13.96 -4.53 17.22
N ALA A 54 -14.60 -3.47 17.75
CA ALA A 54 -14.25 -2.89 19.04
C ALA A 54 -14.48 -3.87 20.21
N SER A 55 -15.61 -4.58 20.19
CA SER A 55 -15.94 -5.64 21.16
C SER A 55 -14.89 -6.76 21.14
N LEU A 56 -14.58 -7.30 19.95
CA LEU A 56 -13.60 -8.38 19.77
C LEU A 56 -12.18 -7.99 20.23
N LEU A 57 -11.79 -6.74 20.01
CA LEU A 57 -10.46 -6.24 20.34
C LEU A 57 -10.36 -5.68 21.78
N GLY A 58 -11.46 -5.53 22.50
CA GLY A 58 -11.48 -4.92 23.83
C GLY A 58 -11.02 -3.45 23.83
N ILE A 59 -11.32 -2.70 22.77
CA ILE A 59 -10.98 -1.27 22.61
C ILE A 59 -12.22 -0.46 22.23
N SER A 60 -12.14 0.87 22.18
CA SER A 60 -13.24 1.69 21.68
C SER A 60 -13.37 1.64 20.15
N ASP A 61 -14.58 1.83 19.65
CA ASP A 61 -14.91 2.04 18.24
C ASP A 61 -14.09 3.18 17.61
N LYS A 62 -13.93 4.30 18.32
CA LYS A 62 -13.07 5.41 17.93
C LYS A 62 -11.63 4.95 17.70
N ARG A 63 -11.13 4.04 18.54
CA ARG A 63 -9.78 3.50 18.39
C ARG A 63 -9.67 2.54 17.20
N VAL A 64 -10.71 1.74 16.94
CA VAL A 64 -10.79 0.92 15.71
C VAL A 64 -10.69 1.81 14.48
N TYR A 65 -11.51 2.87 14.37
CA TYR A 65 -11.47 3.80 13.24
C TYR A 65 -10.09 4.44 13.05
N GLN A 66 -9.45 4.88 14.13
CA GLN A 66 -8.10 5.46 14.07
C GLN A 66 -7.07 4.45 13.55
N LEU A 67 -7.14 3.20 14.00
CA LEU A 67 -6.21 2.15 13.58
C LEU A 67 -6.47 1.76 12.12
N ALA A 68 -7.73 1.61 11.72
CA ALA A 68 -8.11 1.28 10.36
C ALA A 68 -7.71 2.38 9.37
N ALA A 69 -7.94 3.66 9.72
CA ALA A 69 -7.49 4.80 8.92
C ALA A 69 -5.96 4.83 8.82
N ARG A 70 -5.24 4.64 9.95
CA ARG A 70 -3.78 4.58 9.94
C ARG A 70 -3.24 3.46 9.03
N TYR A 71 -3.89 2.29 9.02
CA TYR A 71 -3.52 1.22 8.10
C TYR A 71 -3.70 1.70 6.68
N ARG A 72 -4.92 2.09 6.27
CA ARG A 72 -5.21 2.58 4.91
C ARG A 72 -4.25 3.68 4.46
N ASP A 73 -4.02 4.70 5.28
CA ASP A 73 -3.20 5.86 4.94
C ASP A 73 -1.69 5.52 4.81
N SER A 74 -1.27 4.34 5.28
CA SER A 74 0.09 3.81 5.11
C SER A 74 0.26 2.93 3.88
N GLN A 75 -0.80 2.70 3.11
CA GLN A 75 -0.76 1.79 1.97
C GLN A 75 -0.52 2.52 0.65
N PRO A 76 0.04 1.83 -0.37
CA PRO A 76 0.30 2.44 -1.67
C PRO A 76 -0.97 2.93 -2.35
N VAL A 77 -0.80 3.99 -3.15
CA VAL A 77 -1.87 4.54 -3.99
C VAL A 77 -1.52 4.41 -5.46
N VAL A 78 -2.53 4.08 -6.26
CA VAL A 78 -2.43 3.95 -7.71
C VAL A 78 -3.46 4.87 -8.35
N ALA A 79 -3.03 5.66 -9.32
CA ALA A 79 -3.94 6.42 -10.18
C ALA A 79 -4.81 5.48 -11.01
N SER A 80 -6.13 5.68 -11.08
CA SER A 80 -7.00 4.84 -11.93
C SER A 80 -6.69 5.00 -13.42
N ARG A 81 -6.80 3.91 -14.20
CA ARG A 81 -6.58 3.91 -15.66
C ARG A 81 -7.55 4.85 -16.38
N ILE A 82 -7.03 5.86 -17.08
CA ILE A 82 -7.82 6.73 -17.97
C ILE A 82 -7.18 6.79 -19.37
N PRO A 83 -7.82 6.19 -20.38
CA PRO A 83 -7.35 6.28 -21.75
C PRO A 83 -7.25 7.73 -22.27
N GLY A 84 -6.15 8.06 -22.94
CA GLY A 84 -5.99 9.35 -23.64
C GLY A 84 -5.69 10.56 -22.74
N ARG A 85 -5.34 10.35 -21.46
CA ARG A 85 -4.89 11.40 -20.54
C ARG A 85 -3.44 11.18 -20.11
N ALA A 86 -2.83 12.25 -19.61
CA ALA A 86 -1.52 12.15 -18.99
C ALA A 86 -1.62 11.32 -17.72
N VAL A 87 -0.70 10.37 -17.55
CA VAL A 87 -0.61 9.53 -16.36
C VAL A 87 -0.08 10.38 -15.21
N HIS A 88 -0.77 10.37 -14.07
CA HIS A 88 -0.28 10.99 -12.85
C HIS A 88 0.86 10.16 -12.25
N SER A 89 1.90 10.83 -11.74
CA SER A 89 2.92 10.15 -10.93
C SER A 89 2.31 9.59 -9.65
N TYR A 90 2.83 8.44 -9.24
CA TYR A 90 2.64 7.83 -7.93
C TYR A 90 3.82 6.90 -7.66
N ASP A 91 4.14 6.67 -6.39
CA ASP A 91 5.39 6.01 -5.98
C ASP A 91 5.63 4.67 -6.70
N LEU A 92 4.62 3.80 -6.77
CA LEU A 92 4.75 2.51 -7.46
C LEU A 92 5.07 2.65 -8.96
N LEU A 93 4.53 3.67 -9.64
CA LEU A 93 4.84 3.92 -11.05
C LEU A 93 6.27 4.43 -11.22
N ASP A 94 6.68 5.36 -10.37
CA ASP A 94 8.01 5.93 -10.43
C ASP A 94 9.07 4.85 -10.09
N ASP A 95 8.81 3.98 -9.11
CA ASP A 95 9.62 2.80 -8.80
C ASP A 95 9.78 1.88 -10.02
N VAL A 96 8.66 1.52 -10.68
CA VAL A 96 8.67 0.59 -11.83
C VAL A 96 9.41 1.21 -13.01
N VAL A 97 9.20 2.49 -13.29
CA VAL A 97 9.89 3.19 -14.37
C VAL A 97 11.39 3.32 -14.10
N GLU A 98 11.81 3.48 -12.85
CA GLU A 98 13.23 3.53 -12.47
C GLU A 98 13.90 2.15 -12.57
N GLN A 99 13.18 1.09 -12.19
CA GLN A 99 13.73 -0.27 -12.12
C GLN A 99 13.64 -1.04 -13.44
N THR A 100 12.80 -0.59 -14.36
CA THR A 100 12.60 -1.22 -15.67
C THR A 100 12.95 -0.26 -16.80
N SER A 101 13.00 -0.75 -18.04
CA SER A 101 13.17 0.12 -19.22
C SER A 101 11.84 0.61 -19.81
N MET A 102 10.72 0.40 -19.10
CA MET A 102 9.38 0.74 -19.60
C MET A 102 9.17 2.25 -19.64
N GLU A 103 8.46 2.72 -20.66
CA GLU A 103 7.95 4.09 -20.65
C GLU A 103 6.83 4.23 -19.62
N ARG A 104 6.64 5.44 -19.06
CA ARG A 104 5.63 5.70 -18.03
C ARG A 104 4.22 5.21 -18.39
N GLY A 105 3.80 5.41 -19.64
CA GLY A 105 2.49 4.95 -20.10
C GLY A 105 2.36 3.43 -20.10
N GLU A 106 3.40 2.74 -20.57
CA GLU A 106 3.48 1.28 -20.60
C GLU A 106 3.53 0.69 -19.20
N ALA A 107 4.35 1.25 -18.30
CA ALA A 107 4.41 0.84 -16.91
C ALA A 107 3.06 1.01 -16.21
N HIS A 108 2.36 2.12 -16.46
CA HIS A 108 1.03 2.36 -15.90
C HIS A 108 0.01 1.32 -16.36
N GLU A 109 -0.06 1.05 -17.67
CA GLU A 109 -0.96 0.04 -18.23
C GLU A 109 -0.64 -1.36 -17.71
N SER A 110 0.65 -1.69 -17.55
CA SER A 110 1.10 -2.99 -17.02
C SER A 110 0.73 -3.15 -15.54
N ILE A 111 0.88 -2.11 -14.73
CA ILE A 111 0.40 -2.09 -13.33
C ILE A 111 -1.10 -2.34 -13.28
N HIS A 112 -1.88 -1.69 -14.16
CA HIS A 112 -3.34 -1.89 -14.21
C HIS A 112 -3.73 -3.28 -14.69
N ALA A 113 -3.03 -3.86 -15.66
CA ALA A 113 -3.28 -5.22 -16.11
C ALA A 113 -3.07 -6.25 -14.97
N LEU A 114 -2.00 -6.07 -14.18
CA LEU A 114 -1.74 -6.92 -13.01
C LEU A 114 -2.74 -6.67 -11.88
N LEU A 115 -3.16 -5.42 -11.64
CA LEU A 115 -4.23 -5.11 -10.68
C LEU A 115 -5.55 -5.75 -11.08
N ASP A 116 -5.94 -5.66 -12.35
CA ASP A 116 -7.16 -6.27 -12.90
C ASP A 116 -7.12 -7.79 -12.72
N GLN A 117 -5.95 -8.42 -12.92
CA GLN A 117 -5.75 -9.85 -12.69
C GLN A 117 -5.89 -10.22 -11.20
N LEU A 118 -5.20 -9.50 -10.30
CA LEU A 118 -5.28 -9.77 -8.86
C LEU A 118 -6.70 -9.57 -8.31
N ILE A 119 -7.43 -8.57 -8.81
CA ILE A 119 -8.84 -8.36 -8.46
C ILE A 119 -9.70 -9.52 -8.95
N ALA A 120 -9.43 -10.06 -10.14
CA ALA A 120 -10.16 -11.21 -10.67
C ALA A 120 -9.89 -12.49 -9.86
N ASP A 121 -8.66 -12.68 -9.39
CA ASP A 121 -8.23 -13.86 -8.66
C ASP A 121 -8.66 -13.84 -7.18
N ASP A 122 -8.42 -12.72 -6.49
CA ASP A 122 -8.61 -12.60 -5.03
C ASP A 122 -9.87 -11.82 -4.62
N GLY A 123 -10.48 -11.09 -5.55
CA GLY A 123 -11.63 -10.21 -5.30
C GLY A 123 -11.24 -8.76 -4.96
N GLU A 124 -12.14 -7.82 -5.27
CA GLU A 124 -11.86 -6.38 -5.13
C GLU A 124 -11.54 -5.96 -3.69
N ASP A 125 -12.32 -6.42 -2.70
CA ASP A 125 -12.13 -6.05 -1.28
C ASP A 125 -10.81 -6.59 -0.69
N ALA A 126 -10.22 -7.62 -1.32
CA ALA A 126 -8.92 -8.13 -0.95
C ALA A 126 -7.78 -7.25 -1.48
N VAL A 127 -7.98 -6.56 -2.60
CA VAL A 127 -6.94 -5.80 -3.30
C VAL A 127 -7.04 -4.28 -3.05
N VAL A 128 -8.24 -3.72 -3.21
CA VAL A 128 -8.53 -2.29 -3.13
C VAL A 128 -9.16 -1.97 -1.77
N LEU A 129 -8.45 -1.17 -0.97
CA LEU A 129 -8.90 -0.75 0.37
C LEU A 129 -9.80 0.47 0.32
N HIS A 130 -9.59 1.36 -0.65
CA HIS A 130 -10.32 2.61 -0.75
C HIS A 130 -10.23 3.22 -2.15
N ARG A 131 -11.30 3.86 -2.60
CA ARG A 131 -11.36 4.65 -3.83
C ARG A 131 -11.62 6.11 -3.48
N GLN A 132 -10.61 6.96 -3.61
CA GLN A 132 -10.77 8.39 -3.39
C GLN A 132 -10.98 9.10 -4.73
N PRO A 133 -12.13 9.76 -4.97
CA PRO A 133 -12.32 10.50 -6.20
C PRO A 133 -11.35 11.68 -6.28
N ILE A 134 -10.80 11.88 -7.45
CA ILE A 134 -9.94 13.00 -7.79
C ILE A 134 -10.83 14.01 -8.49
N ARG A 135 -10.82 15.25 -8.02
CA ARG A 135 -11.52 16.33 -8.69
C ARG A 135 -10.74 16.65 -9.97
N PRO A 136 -11.26 16.36 -11.17
CA PRO A 136 -10.61 16.87 -12.37
C PRO A 136 -10.74 18.40 -12.36
N GLU A 137 -9.79 19.10 -12.99
CA GLU A 137 -10.06 20.48 -13.42
C GLU A 137 -11.23 20.42 -14.40
N LEU A 138 -12.43 20.72 -13.92
CA LEU A 138 -13.64 20.71 -14.75
C LEU A 138 -13.48 21.78 -15.82
N LEU A 139 -13.49 21.38 -17.09
CA LEU A 139 -13.67 22.30 -18.20
C LEU A 139 -15.00 23.06 -18.00
N LYS A 140 -15.03 24.37 -18.34
CA LYS A 140 -16.19 25.26 -18.13
C LYS A 140 -17.53 24.76 -18.67
N SER A 141 -17.51 23.81 -19.61
CA SER A 141 -18.70 23.13 -20.13
C SER A 141 -18.35 21.65 -20.34
N ASN A 142 -18.99 20.77 -19.56
CA ASN A 142 -18.79 19.33 -19.66
C ASN A 142 -20.08 18.56 -19.32
N PRO A 143 -21.11 18.62 -20.17
CA PRO A 143 -22.43 18.04 -19.87
C PRO A 143 -22.50 16.52 -20.06
N GLY A 144 -21.43 15.86 -20.54
CA GLY A 144 -21.47 14.45 -20.92
C GLY A 144 -20.25 13.61 -20.53
N GLN A 145 -19.14 14.20 -20.06
CA GLN A 145 -18.00 13.43 -19.56
C GLN A 145 -17.86 13.63 -18.06
N VAL A 146 -18.38 12.67 -17.29
CA VAL A 146 -18.00 12.53 -15.88
C VAL A 146 -16.92 11.45 -15.84
N ASP A 147 -15.73 11.75 -16.36
CA ASP A 147 -14.57 10.90 -16.13
C ASP A 147 -14.27 11.00 -14.63
N VAL A 148 -14.78 10.05 -13.84
CA VAL A 148 -14.49 10.00 -12.41
C VAL A 148 -13.11 9.36 -12.26
N TYR A 149 -12.12 10.22 -12.06
CA TYR A 149 -10.77 9.81 -11.76
C TYR A 149 -10.67 9.40 -10.28
N TYR A 150 -9.90 8.36 -9.94
CA TYR A 150 -9.74 7.90 -8.57
C TYR A 150 -8.28 7.63 -8.22
N TRP A 151 -7.92 7.94 -6.97
CA TRP A 151 -6.81 7.28 -6.29
C TRP A 151 -7.34 5.97 -5.71
N LEU A 152 -6.71 4.87 -6.11
CA LEU A 152 -6.97 3.54 -5.58
C LEU A 152 -5.93 3.28 -4.49
N THR A 153 -6.35 3.20 -3.24
CA THR A 153 -5.50 2.69 -2.17
C THR A 153 -5.52 1.17 -2.26
N ILE A 154 -4.38 0.57 -2.58
CA ILE A 154 -4.22 -0.89 -2.70
C ILE A 154 -3.44 -1.43 -1.52
N ARG A 155 -3.54 -2.71 -1.20
CA ARG A 155 -2.70 -3.32 -0.16
C ARG A 155 -1.22 -3.27 -0.54
N GLN A 156 -0.36 -3.12 0.47
CA GLN A 156 1.10 -3.16 0.29
C GLN A 156 1.54 -4.46 -0.37
N GLU A 157 0.96 -5.59 0.02
CA GLU A 157 1.28 -6.90 -0.55
C GLU A 157 0.94 -6.96 -2.04
N THR A 158 -0.15 -6.33 -2.47
CA THR A 158 -0.51 -6.20 -3.90
C THR A 158 0.55 -5.39 -4.65
N ALA A 159 1.01 -4.27 -4.08
CA ALA A 159 2.04 -3.45 -4.72
C ALA A 159 3.38 -4.20 -4.83
N GLU A 160 3.75 -5.01 -3.83
CA GLU A 160 4.94 -5.87 -3.85
C GLU A 160 4.84 -6.94 -4.95
N LEU A 161 3.72 -7.65 -5.05
CA LEU A 161 3.49 -8.61 -6.12
C LEU A 161 3.59 -7.99 -7.51
N ILE A 162 3.08 -6.76 -7.69
CA ILE A 162 3.20 -6.02 -8.94
C ILE A 162 4.68 -5.69 -9.25
N ARG A 163 5.43 -5.19 -8.27
CA ARG A 163 6.87 -4.91 -8.45
C ARG A 163 7.64 -6.16 -8.84
N GLU A 164 7.43 -7.26 -8.12
CA GLU A 164 8.09 -8.54 -8.37
C GLU A 164 7.77 -9.09 -9.77
N ALA A 165 6.50 -9.07 -10.17
CA ALA A 165 6.08 -9.55 -11.48
C ALA A 165 6.71 -8.74 -12.63
N LEU A 166 6.73 -7.41 -12.52
CA LEU A 166 7.29 -6.55 -13.56
C LEU A 166 8.82 -6.62 -13.62
N ALA A 167 9.49 -6.68 -12.47
CA ALA A 167 10.94 -6.85 -12.40
C ALA A 167 11.37 -8.19 -13.03
N ALA A 168 10.66 -9.28 -12.72
CA ALA A 168 10.92 -10.60 -13.32
C ALA A 168 10.72 -10.60 -14.84
N GLY A 169 9.67 -9.93 -15.33
CA GLY A 169 9.42 -9.74 -16.76
C GLY A 169 10.58 -9.01 -17.46
N SER A 170 11.11 -7.94 -16.85
CA SER A 170 12.21 -7.15 -17.42
C SER A 170 13.58 -7.83 -17.42
N ALA A 171 13.80 -8.85 -16.59
CA ALA A 171 15.08 -9.56 -16.49
C ALA A 171 15.25 -10.68 -17.54
N THR A 172 14.22 -10.94 -18.34
CA THR A 172 14.16 -12.07 -19.28
C THR A 172 14.36 -11.66 -20.74
N ASP A 173 14.47 -10.36 -21.03
CA ASP A 173 14.81 -9.77 -22.34
C ASP A 173 16.28 -9.30 -22.39
#